data_AF-A7SQC2-F1
#
_entry.id   AF-A7SQC2-F1
#
_cell.length_a   1.000
_cell.length_b   1.000
_cell.length_c   1.000
_cell.angle_alpha   90.00
_cell.angle_beta   90.00
_cell.angle_gamma   90.00
#
_symmetry.space_group_name_H-M   'P 1'
#
loop_
_entity.id
_entity.type
_entity.pdbx_description
1 polymer ?
#
loop_
_entity_poly.entity_id
_entity_poly.type
_entity_poly.pdbx_seq_one_letter_code
_entity_poly.pdbx_strand_id
1 'polypeptide(L)'
;MSSRVRVLMCLVVAVAMRGAAGCVVADKSTFSLYILEDVNFVRVGCYNDPQEHPRPLPEILENFRLPPNNLNWTDLNSSVVEECARLAEQKNYSYFGVQFWGECWSGPQAQDTYDRDGHSDECYEETVGMDNANMVYRLTGKEKECEEYRNIDDPTRSALYTGFSQPCDVDIFGGDWVRFTGESGAQMPTDPVLEKHCGITEPGWLNGLSY
;
A
#
# COMPACT_ATOMS: atom_id res chain seq x y z
N MET A 1 11.56 -14.66 -13.28
CA MET A 1 10.30 -14.30 -12.62
C MET A 1 10.66 -13.36 -11.48
N SER A 2 10.34 -12.07 -11.61
CA SER A 2 10.65 -11.06 -10.60
C SER A 2 9.60 -11.11 -9.50
N SER A 3 9.87 -11.84 -8.43
CA SER A 3 9.05 -11.80 -7.22
C SER A 3 9.40 -10.51 -6.47
N ARG A 4 8.49 -9.54 -6.46
CA ARG A 4 8.64 -8.31 -5.68
C ARG A 4 8.49 -8.67 -4.20
N VAL A 5 9.58 -8.67 -3.44
CA VAL A 5 9.54 -8.80 -1.98
C VAL A 5 9.30 -7.40 -1.41
N ARG A 6 8.11 -7.18 -0.85
CA ARG A 6 7.77 -5.92 -0.17
C ARG A 6 8.41 -5.97 1.22
N VAL A 7 9.44 -5.15 1.45
CA VAL A 7 9.99 -4.96 2.79
C VAL A 7 9.82 -3.50 3.17
N LEU A 8 8.90 -3.27 4.09
CA LEU A 8 8.73 -1.98 4.72
C LEU A 8 9.58 -1.97 6.00
N MET A 9 10.59 -1.10 6.06
CA MET A 9 11.20 -0.74 7.34
C MET A 9 10.13 0.04 8.13
N CYS A 10 9.53 -0.55 9.18
CA CYS A 10 8.73 0.22 10.14
C CYS A 10 9.67 1.23 10.81
N LEU A 11 9.66 2.49 10.34
CA LEU A 11 10.24 3.60 11.07
C LEU A 11 9.37 3.76 12.32
N VAL A 12 9.90 3.38 13.49
CA VAL A 12 9.17 3.51 14.76
C VAL A 12 9.05 5.01 15.08
N VAL A 13 7.96 5.63 14.66
CA VAL A 13 7.59 6.97 15.15
C VAL A 13 6.94 6.77 16.51
N ALA A 14 7.70 7.05 17.57
CA ALA A 14 7.16 7.09 18.92
C ALA A 14 6.19 8.26 19.06
N VAL A 15 4.88 8.01 18.95
CA VAL A 15 3.86 8.99 19.35
C VAL A 15 3.67 8.88 20.86
N ALA A 16 4.21 9.86 21.60
CA ALA A 16 3.95 10.01 23.03
C ALA A 16 2.52 10.53 23.25
N MET A 17 1.58 9.65 23.60
CA MET A 17 0.26 10.09 24.08
C MET A 17 0.34 10.44 25.57
N ARG A 18 0.26 11.74 25.90
CA ARG A 18 -0.04 12.23 27.25
C ARG A 18 -1.55 12.18 27.46
N GLY A 19 -2.00 11.53 28.53
CA GLY A 19 -3.41 11.21 28.76
C GLY A 19 -4.28 12.33 29.32
N ALA A 20 -5.54 11.99 29.54
CA ALA A 20 -6.39 12.52 30.61
C ALA A 20 -7.55 11.56 30.86
N ALA A 21 -7.75 11.20 32.12
CA ALA A 21 -8.89 10.44 32.61
C ALA A 21 -10.17 11.30 32.54
N GLY A 22 -11.27 10.71 32.08
CA GLY A 22 -12.60 11.29 32.17
C GLY A 22 -13.67 10.33 31.66
N CYS A 23 -14.52 9.82 32.56
CA CYS A 23 -15.76 9.15 32.18
C CYS A 23 -16.77 10.18 31.68
N VAL A 24 -17.33 9.98 30.49
CA VAL A 24 -18.52 10.72 30.03
C VAL A 24 -19.75 9.82 30.20
N VAL A 25 -20.73 10.32 30.93
CA VAL A 25 -22.03 9.68 31.19
C VAL A 25 -22.87 9.73 29.92
N ALA A 26 -23.53 8.63 29.58
CA ALA A 26 -24.44 8.55 28.43
C ALA A 26 -25.80 9.18 28.75
N ASP A 27 -26.23 10.14 27.92
CA ASP A 27 -27.63 10.59 27.86
C ASP A 27 -28.27 10.13 26.54
N LYS A 28 -29.48 9.56 26.63
CA LYS A 28 -30.22 8.93 25.55
C LYS A 28 -31.14 9.95 24.90
N SER A 29 -30.64 10.69 23.92
CA SER A 29 -31.50 11.30 22.91
C SER A 29 -30.84 11.21 21.52
N THR A 30 -31.48 10.40 20.68
CA THR A 30 -31.37 10.25 19.22
C THR A 30 -30.45 11.22 18.47
N PHE A 31 -29.24 10.76 18.17
CA PHE A 31 -28.54 11.03 16.91
C PHE A 31 -27.59 9.85 16.68
N SER A 32 -27.84 9.02 15.66
CA SER A 32 -26.88 7.99 15.27
C SER A 32 -25.65 8.69 14.71
N LEU A 33 -24.68 8.97 15.58
CA LEU A 33 -23.33 9.27 15.19
C LEU A 33 -22.70 7.95 14.75
N TYR A 34 -22.93 7.56 13.49
CA TYR A 34 -21.92 6.76 12.82
C TYR A 34 -20.67 7.63 12.84
N ILE A 35 -19.66 7.22 13.60
CA ILE A 35 -18.30 7.67 13.34
C ILE A 35 -18.04 7.13 11.93
N LEU A 36 -18.19 7.97 10.91
CA LEU A 36 -17.58 7.70 9.62
C LEU A 36 -16.10 7.71 9.94
N GLU A 37 -15.52 6.52 10.11
CA GLU A 37 -14.08 6.42 10.13
C GLU A 37 -13.59 7.02 8.81
N ASP A 38 -12.79 8.08 8.89
CA ASP A 38 -12.20 8.67 7.71
C ASP A 38 -11.34 7.59 7.04
N VAL A 39 -11.62 7.33 5.76
CA VAL A 39 -10.84 6.39 4.96
C VAL A 39 -9.46 6.98 4.78
N ASN A 40 -8.47 6.39 5.43
CA ASN A 40 -7.09 6.85 5.32
C ASN A 40 -6.45 6.28 4.07
N PHE A 41 -5.74 7.10 3.31
CA PHE A 41 -5.00 6.66 2.14
C PHE A 41 -3.78 7.52 1.89
N VAL A 42 -2.83 6.98 1.14
CA VAL A 42 -1.61 7.68 0.72
C VAL A 42 -1.48 7.65 -0.79
N ARG A 43 -0.95 8.73 -1.36
CA ARG A 43 -0.53 8.75 -2.76
C ARG A 43 0.57 7.72 -2.99
N VAL A 44 0.46 6.97 -4.08
CA VAL A 44 1.49 6.03 -4.53
C VAL A 44 2.25 6.59 -5.74
N GLY A 45 1.53 7.14 -6.73
CA GLY A 45 2.17 7.74 -7.91
C GLY A 45 1.33 7.68 -9.17
N CYS A 46 1.91 8.11 -10.29
CA CYS A 46 1.28 8.11 -11.60
C CYS A 46 1.79 6.94 -12.46
N TYR A 47 0.87 6.14 -13.00
CA TYR A 47 1.21 4.90 -13.72
C TYR A 47 0.44 4.78 -15.02
N ASN A 48 1.06 4.20 -16.04
CA ASN A 48 0.42 4.01 -17.34
C ASN A 48 -0.72 3.02 -17.24
N ASP A 49 -1.73 3.24 -18.05
CA ASP A 49 -2.82 2.32 -18.30
C ASP A 49 -3.18 2.41 -19.78
N PRO A 50 -2.60 1.51 -20.61
CA PRO A 50 -2.87 1.49 -22.05
C PRO A 50 -4.30 1.02 -22.39
N GLN A 51 -5.13 0.76 -21.38
CA GLN A 51 -6.50 0.26 -21.49
C GLN A 51 -6.61 -1.13 -22.14
N GLU A 52 -5.50 -1.87 -22.22
CA GLU A 52 -5.45 -3.24 -22.70
C GLU A 52 -5.94 -4.22 -21.62
N HIS A 53 -6.76 -5.21 -22.01
CA HIS A 53 -7.27 -6.21 -21.06
C HIS A 53 -6.26 -7.36 -20.83
N PRO A 54 -5.99 -7.74 -19.57
CA PRO A 54 -6.52 -7.14 -18.33
C PRO A 54 -5.81 -5.83 -17.97
N ARG A 55 -6.58 -4.79 -17.63
CA ARG A 55 -6.03 -3.48 -17.22
C ARG A 55 -5.26 -3.61 -15.89
N PRO A 56 -4.31 -2.71 -15.60
CA PRO A 56 -3.66 -2.62 -14.28
C PRO A 56 -4.67 -2.56 -13.13
N LEU A 57 -5.71 -1.74 -13.29
CA LEU A 57 -6.86 -1.66 -12.40
C LEU A 57 -8.11 -2.10 -13.19
N PRO A 58 -8.52 -3.37 -13.08
CA PRO A 58 -9.48 -3.96 -14.01
C PRO A 58 -10.95 -3.59 -13.77
N GLU A 59 -11.30 -3.06 -12.60
CA GLU A 59 -12.68 -2.79 -12.21
C GLU A 59 -12.97 -1.30 -12.09
N ILE A 60 -13.99 -0.83 -12.81
CA ILE A 60 -14.55 0.51 -12.59
C ILE A 60 -15.50 0.44 -11.39
N LEU A 61 -15.26 1.29 -10.39
CA LEU A 61 -16.10 1.40 -9.22
C LEU A 61 -17.19 2.47 -9.42
N GLU A 62 -16.83 3.59 -10.06
CA GLU A 62 -17.73 4.70 -10.37
C GLU A 62 -17.15 5.60 -11.46
N ASN A 63 -18.01 6.29 -12.21
CA ASN A 63 -17.65 7.34 -13.15
C ASN A 63 -18.27 8.68 -12.70
N PHE A 64 -17.51 9.47 -11.96
CA PHE A 64 -17.96 10.76 -11.40
C PHE A 64 -18.14 11.86 -12.45
N ARG A 65 -17.79 11.58 -13.72
CA ARG A 65 -18.01 12.51 -14.84
C ARG A 65 -19.44 12.48 -15.37
N LEU A 66 -20.22 11.47 -14.99
CA LEU A 66 -21.57 11.23 -15.50
C LEU A 66 -22.63 11.52 -14.44
N PRO A 67 -23.80 12.06 -14.82
CA PRO A 67 -24.93 12.22 -13.90
C PRO A 67 -25.36 10.90 -13.25
N PRO A 68 -25.86 10.89 -12.00
CA PRO A 68 -26.18 12.06 -11.17
C PRO A 68 -24.96 12.67 -10.46
N ASN A 69 -23.79 12.04 -10.59
CA ASN A 69 -22.55 12.53 -10.01
C ASN A 69 -22.08 13.75 -10.81
N ASN A 70 -21.69 14.80 -10.09
CA ASN A 70 -21.11 15.98 -10.70
C ASN A 70 -19.75 16.19 -10.05
N LEU A 71 -18.73 15.76 -10.77
CA LEU A 71 -17.34 16.10 -10.48
C LEU A 71 -17.20 17.61 -10.27
N ASN A 72 -16.60 17.99 -9.14
CA ASN A 72 -16.30 19.37 -8.84
C ASN A 72 -14.90 19.71 -9.35
N TRP A 73 -14.82 20.41 -10.49
CA TRP A 73 -13.55 20.76 -11.13
C TRP A 73 -12.63 21.64 -10.27
N THR A 74 -13.18 22.35 -9.28
CA THR A 74 -12.36 23.15 -8.35
C THR A 74 -11.88 22.35 -7.14
N ASP A 75 -12.37 21.13 -6.96
CA ASP A 75 -12.04 20.25 -5.84
C ASP A 75 -12.12 18.78 -6.25
N LEU A 76 -11.12 18.35 -7.03
CA LEU A 76 -11.00 16.96 -7.48
C LEU A 76 -10.66 16.00 -6.34
N ASN A 77 -9.99 16.48 -5.29
CA ASN A 77 -9.62 15.65 -4.16
C ASN A 77 -10.88 15.16 -3.41
N SER A 78 -11.73 16.07 -2.95
CA SER A 78 -12.91 15.66 -2.17
C SER A 78 -14.00 15.06 -3.06
N SER A 79 -14.16 15.56 -4.31
CA SER A 79 -15.26 15.10 -5.19
C SER A 79 -14.98 13.81 -5.95
N VAL A 80 -13.72 13.38 -6.05
CA VAL A 80 -13.32 12.17 -6.79
C VAL A 80 -12.43 11.26 -5.96
N VAL A 81 -11.29 11.77 -5.48
CA VAL A 81 -10.26 10.93 -4.83
C VAL A 81 -10.78 10.33 -3.53
N GLU A 82 -11.32 11.14 -2.62
CA GLU A 82 -11.84 10.67 -1.34
C GLU A 82 -13.05 9.75 -1.51
N GLU A 83 -13.92 10.03 -2.47
CA GLU A 83 -15.07 9.16 -2.74
C GLU A 83 -14.65 7.83 -3.37
N CYS A 84 -13.66 7.87 -4.28
CA CYS A 84 -13.06 6.67 -4.83
C CYS A 84 -12.39 5.81 -3.74
N ALA A 85 -11.72 6.44 -2.76
CA ALA A 85 -11.18 5.75 -1.60
C ALA A 85 -12.26 5.00 -0.81
N ARG A 86 -13.41 5.66 -0.55
CA ARG A 86 -14.56 5.02 0.13
C ARG A 86 -15.10 3.83 -0.65
N LEU A 87 -15.25 3.95 -1.97
CA LEU A 87 -15.75 2.87 -2.81
C LEU A 87 -14.79 1.67 -2.83
N ALA A 88 -13.48 1.94 -2.95
CA ALA A 88 -12.47 0.89 -2.90
C ALA A 88 -12.43 0.21 -1.53
N GLU A 89 -12.59 0.97 -0.45
CA GLU A 89 -12.66 0.43 0.90
C GLU A 89 -13.90 -0.44 1.11
N GLN A 90 -15.08 -0.01 0.64
CA GLN A 90 -16.31 -0.80 0.69
C GLN A 90 -16.20 -2.12 -0.09
N LYS A 91 -15.35 -2.13 -1.13
CA LYS A 91 -15.01 -3.33 -1.91
C LYS A 91 -13.92 -4.19 -1.26
N ASN A 92 -13.34 -3.74 -0.15
CA ASN A 92 -12.19 -4.36 0.51
C ASN A 92 -10.99 -4.52 -0.43
N TYR A 93 -10.78 -3.52 -1.29
CA TYR A 93 -9.57 -3.40 -2.10
C TYR A 93 -8.50 -2.63 -1.34
N SER A 94 -7.24 -2.77 -1.75
CA SER A 94 -6.08 -2.18 -1.07
C SER A 94 -5.56 -0.93 -1.79
N TYR A 95 -5.81 -0.81 -3.09
CA TYR A 95 -5.38 0.30 -3.95
C TYR A 95 -6.55 0.75 -4.81
N PHE A 96 -6.54 2.03 -5.18
CA PHE A 96 -7.45 2.59 -6.17
C PHE A 96 -6.69 3.57 -7.06
N GLY A 97 -7.23 3.84 -8.24
CA GLY A 97 -6.70 4.80 -9.17
C GLY A 97 -7.80 5.68 -9.72
N VAL A 98 -7.46 6.94 -9.96
CA VAL A 98 -8.33 7.84 -10.72
C VAL A 98 -7.75 8.01 -12.11
N GLN A 99 -8.52 7.64 -13.13
CA GLN A 99 -8.21 7.89 -14.54
C GLN A 99 -9.18 8.93 -15.09
N PHE A 100 -8.78 9.54 -16.20
CA PHE A 100 -9.64 10.35 -17.05
C PHE A 100 -10.40 11.39 -16.21
N TRP A 101 -9.67 12.04 -15.29
CA TRP A 101 -10.14 13.07 -14.36
C TRP A 101 -11.16 12.64 -13.30
N GLY A 102 -11.93 11.57 -13.51
CA GLY A 102 -13.10 11.27 -12.67
C GLY A 102 -13.57 9.82 -12.70
N GLU A 103 -12.81 8.92 -13.33
CA GLU A 103 -13.14 7.49 -13.33
C GLU A 103 -12.38 6.80 -12.22
N CYS A 104 -13.12 6.17 -11.32
CA CYS A 104 -12.58 5.43 -10.19
C CYS A 104 -12.36 3.97 -10.60
N TRP A 105 -11.09 3.56 -10.62
CA TRP A 105 -10.65 2.22 -10.99
C TRP A 105 -9.98 1.51 -9.80
N SER A 106 -10.16 0.21 -9.69
CA SER A 106 -9.53 -0.63 -8.66
C SER A 106 -9.55 -2.11 -9.07
N GLY A 107 -9.34 -3.02 -8.11
CA GLY A 107 -9.46 -4.46 -8.29
C GLY A 107 -8.86 -5.25 -7.11
N PRO A 108 -9.18 -6.54 -7.00
CA PRO A 108 -8.74 -7.40 -5.89
C PRO A 108 -7.24 -7.65 -5.84
N GLN A 109 -6.53 -7.47 -6.97
CA GLN A 109 -5.08 -7.61 -7.09
C GLN A 109 -4.40 -6.27 -7.39
N ALA A 110 -5.09 -5.15 -7.14
CA ALA A 110 -4.60 -3.83 -7.48
C ALA A 110 -3.21 -3.57 -6.89
N GLN A 111 -2.93 -4.07 -5.69
CA GLN A 111 -1.62 -3.96 -5.06
C GLN A 111 -0.47 -4.47 -5.92
N ASP A 112 -0.68 -5.52 -6.72
CA ASP A 112 0.38 -6.20 -7.49
C ASP A 112 0.43 -5.77 -8.96
N THR A 113 -0.59 -5.05 -9.42
CA THR A 113 -0.84 -4.84 -10.85
C THR A 113 -0.85 -3.37 -11.27
N TYR A 114 -1.05 -2.44 -10.34
CA TYR A 114 -1.23 -1.01 -10.63
C TYR A 114 -0.07 -0.37 -11.42
N ASP A 115 1.16 -0.85 -11.25
CA ASP A 115 2.37 -0.30 -11.86
C ASP A 115 3.02 -1.20 -12.91
N ARG A 116 2.31 -2.24 -13.36
CA ARG A 116 2.85 -3.22 -14.33
C ARG A 116 3.30 -2.58 -15.63
N ASP A 117 2.64 -1.51 -16.05
CA ASP A 117 2.91 -0.78 -17.30
C ASP A 117 3.83 0.44 -17.09
N GLY A 118 4.42 0.56 -15.90
CA GLY A 118 5.43 1.56 -15.57
C GLY A 118 4.87 2.95 -15.22
N HIS A 119 5.80 3.86 -14.89
CA HIS A 119 5.51 5.24 -14.52
C HIS A 119 4.96 6.05 -15.70
N SER A 120 4.06 7.01 -15.41
CA SER A 120 3.53 7.97 -16.37
C SER A 120 3.70 9.41 -15.88
N ASP A 121 3.81 10.36 -16.80
CA ASP A 121 3.76 11.80 -16.49
C ASP A 121 2.38 12.41 -16.79
N GLU A 122 1.41 11.60 -17.22
CA GLU A 122 0.07 12.03 -17.64
C GLU A 122 -0.92 12.10 -16.47
N CYS A 123 -0.49 12.59 -15.31
CA CYS A 123 -1.38 12.91 -14.20
C CYS A 123 -1.42 14.41 -13.94
N TYR A 124 -2.59 14.92 -13.56
CA TYR A 124 -2.80 16.33 -13.28
C TYR A 124 -2.60 16.64 -11.80
N GLU A 125 -1.70 17.59 -11.52
CA GLU A 125 -1.42 18.15 -10.18
C GLU A 125 -1.28 17.09 -9.08
N GLU A 126 -0.70 15.94 -9.44
CA GLU A 126 -0.68 14.77 -8.58
C GLU A 126 -2.07 14.51 -7.95
N THR A 127 -3.16 14.46 -8.68
CA THR A 127 -4.50 14.27 -8.05
C THR A 127 -5.32 13.26 -8.83
N VAL A 128 -5.32 13.39 -10.16
CA VAL A 128 -6.07 12.49 -11.04
C VAL A 128 -5.22 12.16 -12.25
N GLY A 129 -5.47 11.00 -12.86
CA GLY A 129 -4.87 10.62 -14.13
C GLY A 129 -5.63 11.20 -15.33
N MET A 130 -4.93 11.34 -16.46
CA MET A 130 -5.53 11.64 -17.77
C MET A 130 -6.07 10.35 -18.41
N ASP A 131 -6.25 10.29 -19.73
CA ASP A 131 -6.91 9.18 -20.42
C ASP A 131 -6.11 7.86 -20.42
N ASN A 132 -4.78 7.89 -20.35
CA ASN A 132 -3.93 6.68 -20.38
C ASN A 132 -3.05 6.52 -19.14
N ALA A 133 -3.42 7.16 -18.03
CA ALA A 133 -2.70 7.06 -16.77
C ALA A 133 -3.64 7.01 -15.57
N ASN A 134 -3.30 6.20 -14.58
CA ASN A 134 -3.95 6.19 -13.27
C ASN A 134 -3.10 7.01 -12.29
N MET A 135 -3.70 7.99 -11.61
CA MET A 135 -3.14 8.46 -10.34
C MET A 135 -3.54 7.46 -9.26
N VAL A 136 -2.57 6.71 -8.74
CA VAL A 136 -2.78 5.58 -7.84
C VAL A 136 -2.57 5.98 -6.38
N TYR A 137 -3.47 5.47 -5.54
CA TYR A 137 -3.49 5.62 -4.10
C TYR A 137 -3.58 4.26 -3.43
N ARG A 138 -3.06 4.17 -2.21
CA ARG A 138 -3.13 2.98 -1.35
C ARG A 138 -3.95 3.31 -0.10
N LEU A 139 -4.95 2.49 0.20
CA LEU A 139 -5.71 2.57 1.44
C LEU A 139 -4.83 2.15 2.64
N THR A 140 -5.01 2.80 3.78
CA THR A 140 -4.19 2.63 4.99
C THR A 140 -5.07 2.61 6.24
N GLY A 141 -4.49 2.31 7.41
CA GLY A 141 -5.19 2.44 8.70
C GLY A 141 -6.05 1.24 9.10
N LYS A 142 -6.27 0.27 8.21
CA LYS A 142 -6.76 -1.09 8.54
C LYS A 142 -5.66 -2.13 8.52
N GLU A 143 -4.52 -1.73 8.00
CA GLU A 143 -3.37 -2.58 7.85
C GLU A 143 -2.66 -2.69 9.22
N LYS A 144 -2.33 -3.92 9.67
CA LYS A 144 -1.75 -4.20 11.01
C LYS A 144 -0.25 -4.51 10.96
N GLU A 145 0.45 -4.04 9.93
CA GLU A 145 1.85 -4.29 9.56
C GLU A 145 2.81 -4.19 10.75
N CYS A 146 2.62 -3.14 11.55
CA CYS A 146 3.50 -2.80 12.66
C CYS A 146 2.86 -3.13 14.04
N GLU A 147 1.67 -3.74 14.06
CA GLU A 147 0.96 -4.16 15.26
C GLU A 147 0.95 -5.70 15.41
N GLU A 148 0.71 -6.41 14.31
CA GLU A 148 0.64 -7.87 14.22
C GLU A 148 1.66 -8.36 13.21
N TYR A 149 2.78 -8.88 13.72
CA TYR A 149 3.84 -9.48 12.92
C TYR A 149 4.42 -10.70 13.61
N ARG A 150 4.98 -11.62 12.81
CA ARG A 150 5.76 -12.75 13.30
C ARG A 150 7.24 -12.38 13.35
N ASN A 151 7.88 -12.59 14.51
CA ASN A 151 9.32 -12.46 14.61
C ASN A 151 10.01 -13.64 13.91
N ILE A 152 11.00 -13.30 13.08
CA ILE A 152 11.92 -14.26 12.49
C ILE A 152 13.27 -14.07 13.18
N ASP A 153 13.82 -15.15 13.69
CA ASP A 153 15.15 -15.23 14.30
C ASP A 153 15.92 -16.41 13.69
N ASP A 154 15.83 -16.52 12.36
CA ASP A 154 16.51 -17.57 11.60
C ASP A 154 17.90 -17.06 11.16
N PRO A 155 19.00 -17.63 11.67
CA PRO A 155 20.36 -17.21 11.31
C PRO A 155 20.61 -17.33 9.81
N THR A 156 19.90 -18.23 9.11
CA THR A 156 20.06 -18.39 7.67
C THR A 156 19.55 -17.20 6.86
N ARG A 157 18.83 -16.25 7.47
CA ARG A 157 18.41 -14.98 6.83
C ARG A 157 19.39 -13.82 7.07
N SER A 158 20.50 -14.05 7.79
CA SER A 158 21.51 -13.02 8.03
C SER A 158 22.38 -12.76 6.81
N ALA A 159 22.66 -11.48 6.55
CA ALA A 159 23.67 -11.03 5.57
C ALA A 159 25.07 -11.61 5.79
N LEU A 160 25.34 -12.07 7.01
CA LEU A 160 26.62 -12.63 7.41
C LEU A 160 26.62 -14.17 7.38
N TYR A 161 25.48 -14.81 7.13
CA TYR A 161 25.39 -16.25 7.09
C TYR A 161 25.94 -16.80 5.77
N THR A 162 27.04 -17.54 5.84
CA THR A 162 27.75 -18.11 4.69
C THR A 162 27.30 -19.52 4.32
N GLY A 163 26.31 -20.07 5.02
CA GLY A 163 25.81 -21.42 4.75
C GLY A 163 24.82 -21.44 3.59
N PHE A 164 24.69 -22.61 2.96
CA PHE A 164 23.78 -22.82 1.83
C PHE A 164 22.67 -23.77 2.24
N SER A 165 21.45 -23.26 2.34
CA SER A 165 20.26 -24.04 2.71
C SER A 165 19.12 -23.96 1.68
N GLN A 166 19.16 -22.99 0.75
CA GLN A 166 18.10 -22.69 -0.24
C GLN A 166 16.67 -22.88 0.29
N PRO A 167 16.32 -22.27 1.44
CA PRO A 167 14.98 -22.40 1.98
C PRO A 167 14.00 -21.69 1.05
N CYS A 168 12.88 -22.34 0.73
CA CYS A 168 11.75 -21.67 0.11
C CYS A 168 10.97 -20.95 1.22
N ASP A 169 10.81 -19.64 1.11
CA ASP A 169 10.13 -18.82 2.12
C ASP A 169 8.59 -18.86 2.02
N VAL A 170 8.04 -19.96 1.51
CA VAL A 170 6.58 -20.15 1.31
C VAL A 170 5.80 -20.04 2.62
N ASP A 171 6.37 -20.53 3.72
CA ASP A 171 5.77 -20.48 5.06
C ASP A 171 6.13 -19.19 5.81
N ILE A 172 6.99 -18.35 5.24
CA ILE A 172 7.44 -17.09 5.84
C ILE A 172 6.65 -15.90 5.29
N PHE A 173 6.40 -15.86 3.98
CA PHE A 173 5.70 -14.77 3.31
C PHE A 173 4.27 -15.14 2.87
N GLY A 174 3.65 -16.12 3.53
CA GLY A 174 2.33 -16.68 3.19
C GLY A 174 1.12 -15.77 3.48
N GLY A 175 1.34 -14.47 3.72
CA GLY A 175 0.27 -13.48 3.97
C GLY A 175 0.44 -12.69 5.26
N ASP A 176 1.32 -13.12 6.17
CA ASP A 176 1.58 -12.43 7.43
C ASP A 176 2.75 -11.45 7.33
N TRP A 177 2.68 -10.37 8.10
CA TRP A 177 3.81 -9.46 8.29
C TRP A 177 4.88 -10.10 9.15
N VAL A 178 6.14 -9.85 8.80
CA VAL A 178 7.29 -10.43 9.51
C VAL A 178 8.29 -9.37 9.91
N ARG A 179 8.93 -9.59 11.06
CA ARG A 179 10.02 -8.75 11.57
C ARG A 179 11.27 -9.58 11.77
N PHE A 180 12.35 -9.23 11.08
CA PHE A 180 13.67 -9.83 11.35
C PHE A 180 14.18 -9.34 12.71
N THR A 181 14.64 -10.29 13.51
CA THR A 181 15.15 -10.07 14.87
C THR A 181 16.31 -11.04 15.15
N GLY A 182 17.05 -10.79 16.24
CA GLY A 182 18.10 -11.68 16.72
C GLY A 182 19.19 -11.94 15.67
N GLU A 183 19.51 -13.22 15.44
CA GLU A 183 20.55 -13.71 14.54
C GLU A 183 20.22 -13.46 13.07
N SER A 184 18.94 -13.30 12.73
CA SER A 184 18.55 -12.89 11.36
C SER A 184 18.90 -11.44 11.04
N GLY A 185 19.29 -10.65 12.05
CA GLY A 185 19.49 -9.21 11.95
C GLY A 185 18.19 -8.43 12.14
N ALA A 186 18.28 -7.11 12.27
CA ALA A 186 17.11 -6.25 12.51
C ALA A 186 16.63 -5.49 11.26
N GLN A 187 17.35 -5.61 10.15
CA GLN A 187 17.06 -4.91 8.90
C GLN A 187 17.62 -5.64 7.69
N MET A 188 16.99 -5.45 6.53
CA MET A 188 17.59 -5.90 5.27
C MET A 188 18.83 -5.08 4.91
N PRO A 189 19.83 -5.68 4.25
CA PRO A 189 21.02 -4.98 3.80
C PRO A 189 20.67 -3.81 2.89
N THR A 190 21.32 -2.67 3.09
CA THR A 190 21.22 -1.48 2.23
C THR A 190 22.35 -1.39 1.21
N ASP A 191 23.32 -2.30 1.32
CA ASP A 191 24.53 -2.36 0.51
C ASP A 191 24.66 -3.77 -0.09
N PRO A 192 25.41 -3.93 -1.19
CA PRO A 192 25.59 -5.22 -1.84
C PRO A 192 26.06 -6.32 -0.88
N VAL A 193 25.32 -7.42 -0.87
CA VAL A 193 25.67 -8.63 -0.12
C VAL A 193 26.48 -9.54 -1.04
N LEU A 194 27.56 -10.13 -0.51
CA LEU A 194 28.38 -11.07 -1.27
C LEU A 194 27.58 -12.30 -1.69
N GLU A 195 27.93 -12.89 -2.84
CA GLU A 195 27.36 -14.17 -3.29
C GLU A 195 27.47 -15.25 -2.22
N LYS A 196 26.52 -16.20 -2.22
CA LYS A 196 26.46 -17.34 -1.28
C LYS A 196 26.29 -16.94 0.19
N HIS A 197 25.51 -15.90 0.43
CA HIS A 197 25.10 -15.45 1.77
C HIS A 197 23.58 -15.50 1.93
N CYS A 198 23.08 -15.36 3.16
CA CYS A 198 21.65 -15.43 3.50
C CYS A 198 20.95 -16.72 3.03
N GLY A 199 21.69 -17.83 2.93
CA GLY A 199 21.12 -19.12 2.52
C GLY A 199 20.79 -19.22 1.02
N ILE A 200 21.19 -18.25 0.18
CA ILE A 200 20.94 -18.22 -1.27
C ILE A 200 22.21 -17.97 -2.08
N THR A 201 22.19 -18.27 -3.38
CA THR A 201 23.33 -18.04 -4.30
C THR A 201 23.57 -16.56 -4.56
N GLU A 202 22.51 -15.80 -4.86
CA GLU A 202 22.57 -14.39 -5.28
C GLU A 202 21.65 -13.55 -4.40
N PRO A 203 22.15 -13.02 -3.27
CA PRO A 203 21.36 -12.20 -2.36
C PRO A 203 21.13 -10.78 -2.91
N GLY A 204 19.96 -10.21 -2.58
CA GLY A 204 19.61 -8.82 -2.89
C GLY A 204 19.85 -7.87 -1.71
N TRP A 205 19.75 -6.57 -1.98
CA TRP A 205 19.79 -5.49 -0.98
C TRP A 205 18.81 -4.37 -1.35
N LEU A 206 18.41 -3.57 -0.36
CA LEU A 206 17.60 -2.38 -0.58
C LEU A 206 18.50 -1.22 -1.01
N ASN A 207 18.38 -0.79 -2.27
CA ASN A 207 18.92 0.50 -2.67
C ASN A 207 17.81 1.55 -2.53
N GLY A 208 17.75 2.19 -1.36
CA GLY A 208 16.73 3.21 -1.09
C GLY A 208 16.97 4.45 -1.95
N LEU A 209 15.98 4.85 -2.76
CA LEU A 209 15.84 6.27 -3.07
C LEU A 209 15.30 6.92 -1.79
N SER A 210 16.18 7.63 -1.09
CA SER A 210 15.78 8.55 -0.03
C SER A 210 14.92 9.64 -0.69
N TYR A 211 13.61 9.59 -0.51
CA TYR A 211 12.70 10.71 -0.76
C TYR A 211 12.80 11.72 0.38
#